data_AF-A0A2R6I4V7-F1
#
_entry.id   AF-A0A2R6I4V7-F1
#
_cell.length_a   1.000
_cell.length_b   1.000
_cell.length_c   1.000
_cell.angle_alpha   90.00
_cell.angle_beta   90.00
_cell.angle_gamma   90.00
#
_symmetry.space_group_name_H-M   'P 1'
#
loop_
_entity.id
_entity.type
_entity.pdbx_description
1 polymer ?
#
loop_
_entity_poly.entity_id
_entity_poly.type
_entity_poly.pdbx_seq_one_letter_code
_entity_poly.pdbx_strand_id
1 'polypeptide(L)'
;MYEAAHARPDGESTVARLALTAAEQGYEGLVVRNHGDAEAGYDPDAIGERYGIDVVDGVEVRAGDRSRLAGLIGSHRERRTVVCVHGGPHNRLVCEDERVDVLAHPMRDGDVNHVLVRAARENGVRVEFDFGRVLRTVGGERVQALRGLRKLRELVGKYEAPYVVSADATDHLQLRAPRELLAVGESIGFDREAVRAGLAEWGRIAERNRERRADSFIEPGVRRGRYEEVDR
;
A
#
# COMPACT_ATOMS: atom_id res chain seq x y z
N MET A 1 -13.50 -0.75 0.28
CA MET A 1 -12.21 -0.44 0.97
C MET A 1 -11.29 -1.63 0.88
N TYR A 2 -9.97 -1.39 0.84
CA TYR A 2 -8.95 -2.43 0.70
C TYR A 2 -8.04 -2.43 1.93
N GLU A 3 -7.44 -3.58 2.21
CA GLU A 3 -6.34 -3.72 3.18
C GLU A 3 -5.06 -4.15 2.44
N ALA A 4 -3.90 -3.93 3.05
CA ALA A 4 -2.63 -4.44 2.55
C ALA A 4 -1.96 -5.34 3.60
N ALA A 5 -1.48 -6.51 3.16
CA ALA A 5 -0.95 -7.54 4.07
C ALA A 5 0.23 -8.29 3.47
N HIS A 6 0.98 -8.95 4.35
CA HIS A 6 2.10 -9.83 4.04
C HIS A 6 1.66 -11.28 4.20
N ALA A 7 1.79 -12.06 3.14
CA ALA A 7 1.48 -13.48 3.11
C ALA A 7 2.75 -14.31 3.25
N ARG A 8 2.61 -15.61 3.55
CA ARG A 8 3.71 -16.58 3.53
C ARG A 8 4.43 -16.57 2.17
N PRO A 9 5.78 -16.50 2.13
CA PRO A 9 6.73 -16.70 3.23
C PRO A 9 7.10 -15.45 4.06
N ASP A 10 6.66 -14.26 3.66
CA ASP A 10 6.99 -13.00 4.37
C ASP A 10 6.14 -12.79 5.65
N GLY A 11 4.94 -13.38 5.65
CA GLY A 11 4.08 -13.55 6.83
C GLY A 11 3.80 -15.03 7.13
N GLU A 12 2.82 -15.28 8.00
CA GLU A 12 2.47 -16.63 8.47
C GLU A 12 1.33 -17.26 7.66
N SER A 13 0.40 -16.44 7.18
CA SER A 13 -0.80 -16.89 6.47
C SER A 13 -0.63 -16.96 4.97
N THR A 14 -1.26 -17.94 4.32
CA THR A 14 -1.36 -17.97 2.85
C THR A 14 -2.23 -16.81 2.34
N VAL A 15 -2.03 -16.41 1.08
CA VAL A 15 -2.86 -15.39 0.43
C VAL A 15 -4.35 -15.77 0.48
N ALA A 16 -4.68 -17.03 0.21
CA ALA A 16 -6.06 -17.52 0.27
C ALA A 16 -6.69 -17.37 1.67
N ARG A 17 -5.90 -17.59 2.74
CA ARG A 17 -6.39 -17.43 4.12
C ARG A 17 -6.61 -15.96 4.46
N LEU A 18 -5.69 -15.08 4.06
CA LEU A 18 -5.84 -13.64 4.23
C LEU A 18 -7.05 -13.11 3.45
N ALA A 19 -7.23 -13.54 2.20
CA ALA A 19 -8.34 -13.13 1.34
C ALA A 19 -9.71 -13.54 1.91
N LEU A 20 -9.84 -14.80 2.36
CA LEU A 20 -11.05 -15.27 3.04
C LEU A 20 -11.37 -14.40 4.26
N THR A 21 -10.40 -14.18 5.14
CA THR A 21 -10.62 -13.39 6.36
C THR A 21 -10.92 -11.93 6.02
N ALA A 22 -10.24 -11.33 5.03
CA ALA A 22 -10.53 -9.96 4.61
C ALA A 22 -11.96 -9.82 4.07
N ALA A 23 -12.42 -10.78 3.26
CA ALA A 23 -13.79 -10.82 2.74
C ALA A 23 -14.82 -10.94 3.88
N GLU A 24 -14.62 -11.85 4.84
CA GLU A 24 -15.47 -12.02 6.01
C GLU A 24 -15.54 -10.76 6.90
N GLN A 25 -14.46 -9.97 6.92
CA GLN A 25 -14.39 -8.70 7.65
C GLN A 25 -14.97 -7.51 6.86
N GLY A 26 -15.40 -7.72 5.62
CA GLY A 26 -16.06 -6.72 4.77
C GLY A 26 -15.12 -5.84 3.95
N TYR A 27 -13.89 -6.31 3.66
CA TYR A 27 -13.06 -5.67 2.63
C TYR A 27 -13.51 -6.07 1.23
N GLU A 28 -13.38 -5.13 0.30
CA GLU A 28 -13.65 -5.34 -1.13
C GLU A 28 -12.39 -5.79 -1.87
N GLY A 29 -11.21 -5.59 -1.27
CA GLY A 29 -9.96 -6.01 -1.86
C GLY A 29 -8.81 -6.16 -0.86
N LEU A 30 -7.79 -6.89 -1.27
CA LEU A 30 -6.59 -7.20 -0.51
C LEU A 30 -5.36 -7.02 -1.40
N VAL A 31 -4.47 -6.11 -1.01
CA VAL A 31 -3.15 -5.94 -1.63
C VAL A 31 -2.15 -6.87 -0.95
N VAL A 32 -1.58 -7.82 -1.69
CA VAL A 32 -0.52 -8.70 -1.19
C VAL A 32 0.82 -8.02 -1.46
N ARG A 33 1.48 -7.55 -0.40
CA ARG A 33 2.68 -6.68 -0.49
C ARG A 33 3.91 -7.30 0.16
N ASN A 34 4.12 -8.60 -0.06
CA ASN A 34 5.32 -9.29 0.39
C ASN A 34 6.60 -8.56 -0.01
N HIS A 35 7.63 -8.68 0.81
CA HIS A 35 8.94 -8.22 0.42
C HIS A 35 9.44 -8.96 -0.82
N GLY A 36 10.17 -8.25 -1.71
CA GLY A 36 10.65 -8.81 -2.98
C GLY A 36 11.61 -10.00 -2.82
N ASP A 37 12.21 -10.19 -1.65
CA ASP A 37 13.03 -11.36 -1.29
C ASP A 37 12.22 -12.52 -0.67
N ALA A 38 10.92 -12.35 -0.49
CA ALA A 38 10.01 -13.29 0.16
C ALA A 38 8.65 -13.38 -0.58
N GLU A 39 8.69 -13.45 -1.91
CA GLU A 39 7.48 -13.47 -2.75
C GLU A 39 6.60 -14.70 -2.48
N ALA A 40 5.28 -14.48 -2.46
CA ALA A 40 4.30 -15.55 -2.39
C ALA A 40 3.94 -16.06 -3.79
N GLY A 41 3.81 -17.38 -3.95
CA GLY A 41 3.23 -18.00 -5.15
C GLY A 41 1.72 -18.18 -4.99
N TYR A 42 0.93 -17.53 -5.83
CA TYR A 42 -0.53 -17.60 -5.82
C TYR A 42 -1.11 -17.14 -7.17
N ASP A 43 -2.37 -17.50 -7.40
CA ASP A 43 -3.17 -17.01 -8.52
C ASP A 43 -4.20 -16.00 -7.95
N PRO A 44 -4.04 -14.69 -8.22
CA PRO A 44 -4.95 -13.67 -7.72
C PRO A 44 -6.39 -13.88 -8.20
N ASP A 45 -6.58 -14.25 -9.47
CA ASP A 45 -7.90 -14.36 -10.08
C ASP A 45 -8.67 -15.56 -9.49
N ALA A 46 -8.01 -16.70 -9.36
CA ALA A 46 -8.63 -17.90 -8.77
C ALA A 46 -9.01 -17.70 -7.28
N ILE A 47 -8.19 -16.97 -6.51
CA ILE A 47 -8.51 -16.64 -5.12
C ILE A 47 -9.64 -15.62 -5.05
N GLY A 48 -9.60 -14.59 -5.92
CA GLY A 48 -10.61 -13.56 -5.96
C GLY A 48 -11.99 -14.09 -6.33
N GLU A 49 -12.09 -14.96 -7.33
CA GLU A 49 -13.33 -15.66 -7.71
C GLU A 49 -13.86 -16.51 -6.55
N ARG A 50 -12.98 -17.25 -5.86
CA ARG A 50 -13.37 -18.14 -4.77
C ARG A 50 -13.97 -17.42 -3.56
N TYR A 51 -13.43 -16.25 -3.20
CA TYR A 51 -13.81 -15.54 -1.98
C TYR A 51 -14.58 -14.24 -2.21
N GLY A 52 -14.77 -13.82 -3.46
CA GLY A 52 -15.52 -12.61 -3.80
C GLY A 52 -14.81 -11.32 -3.38
N ILE A 53 -13.48 -11.29 -3.50
CA ILE A 53 -12.63 -10.15 -3.10
C ILE A 53 -11.59 -9.87 -4.18
N ASP A 54 -11.28 -8.61 -4.48
CA ASP A 54 -10.21 -8.29 -5.43
C ASP A 54 -8.85 -8.54 -4.77
N VAL A 55 -8.08 -9.50 -5.31
CA VAL A 55 -6.71 -9.78 -4.85
C VAL A 55 -5.74 -9.05 -5.77
N VAL A 56 -5.02 -8.08 -5.23
CA VAL A 56 -4.10 -7.24 -5.99
C VAL A 56 -2.66 -7.68 -5.76
N ASP A 57 -1.94 -7.91 -6.85
CA ASP A 57 -0.51 -8.23 -6.81
C ASP A 57 0.33 -6.99 -6.51
N GLY A 58 0.97 -7.00 -5.35
CA GLY A 58 1.90 -5.97 -4.92
C GLY A 58 3.28 -6.52 -4.61
N VAL A 59 4.19 -5.61 -4.27
CA VAL A 59 5.48 -5.93 -3.66
C VAL A 59 5.87 -4.80 -2.72
N GLU A 60 6.58 -5.13 -1.64
CA GLU A 60 7.30 -4.17 -0.83
C GLU A 60 8.81 -4.29 -1.08
N VAL A 61 9.40 -3.26 -1.68
CA VAL A 61 10.84 -3.26 -1.97
C VAL A 61 11.61 -2.76 -0.75
N ARG A 62 12.69 -3.46 -0.38
CA ARG A 62 13.68 -2.98 0.58
C ARG A 62 15.09 -3.27 0.09
N ALA A 63 16.02 -2.35 0.35
CA ALA A 63 17.44 -2.53 0.11
C ALA A 63 18.27 -1.56 0.96
N GLY A 64 19.45 -1.99 1.42
CA GLY A 64 20.37 -1.13 2.17
C GLY A 64 21.03 -0.04 1.31
N ASP A 65 21.18 -0.28 0.01
CA ASP A 65 21.90 0.59 -0.91
C ASP A 65 20.96 1.30 -1.90
N ARG A 66 21.22 2.58 -2.16
CA ARG A 66 20.40 3.42 -3.06
C ARG A 66 20.29 2.86 -4.48
N SER A 67 21.42 2.46 -5.08
CA SER A 67 21.43 1.96 -6.46
C SER A 67 20.65 0.65 -6.59
N ARG A 68 20.78 -0.23 -5.59
CA ARG A 68 20.02 -1.48 -5.54
C ARG A 68 18.53 -1.22 -5.36
N LEU A 69 18.16 -0.28 -4.48
CA LEU A 69 16.78 0.12 -4.27
C LEU A 69 16.13 0.62 -5.57
N ALA A 70 16.79 1.54 -6.28
CA ALA A 70 16.30 2.08 -7.55
C ALA A 70 16.18 1.01 -8.65
N GLY A 71 17.12 0.07 -8.71
CA GLY A 71 17.06 -1.06 -9.65
C GLY A 71 15.89 -2.01 -9.38
N LEU A 72 15.63 -2.33 -8.09
CA LEU A 72 14.51 -3.18 -7.69
C LEU A 72 13.15 -2.49 -7.95
N ILE A 73 13.03 -1.19 -7.66
CA ILE A 73 11.82 -0.42 -7.97
C ILE A 73 11.48 -0.53 -9.47
N GLY A 74 12.47 -0.28 -10.34
CA GLY A 74 12.28 -0.39 -11.79
C GLY A 74 11.86 -1.80 -12.22
N SER A 75 12.58 -2.83 -11.77
CA SER A 75 12.28 -4.22 -12.15
C SER A 75 10.90 -4.69 -11.69
N HIS A 76 10.43 -4.24 -10.52
CA HIS A 76 9.13 -4.65 -10.02
C HIS A 76 7.98 -3.84 -10.62
N ARG A 77 8.18 -2.56 -10.95
CA ARG A 77 7.15 -1.71 -11.56
C ARG A 77 6.59 -2.29 -12.86
N GLU A 78 7.43 -2.96 -13.65
CA GLU A 78 7.02 -3.62 -14.90
C GLU A 78 6.12 -4.84 -14.67
N ARG A 79 6.24 -5.49 -13.51
CA ARG A 79 5.62 -6.80 -13.23
C ARG A 79 4.46 -6.71 -12.25
N ARG A 80 4.51 -5.79 -11.29
CA ARG A 80 3.57 -5.67 -10.18
C ARG A 80 2.55 -4.58 -10.40
N THR A 81 1.32 -4.81 -9.94
CA THR A 81 0.27 -3.79 -9.97
C THR A 81 0.54 -2.68 -8.96
N VAL A 82 1.00 -3.04 -7.75
CA VAL A 82 1.35 -2.06 -6.70
C VAL A 82 2.82 -2.20 -6.31
N VAL A 83 3.55 -1.09 -6.25
CA VAL A 83 4.94 -1.03 -5.76
C VAL A 83 5.02 -0.19 -4.51
N CYS A 84 5.17 -0.86 -3.37
CA CYS A 84 5.49 -0.24 -2.08
C CYS A 84 7.00 -0.25 -1.87
N VAL A 85 7.51 0.68 -1.06
CA VAL A 85 8.91 0.67 -0.61
C VAL A 85 8.96 0.82 0.90
N HIS A 86 9.71 -0.08 1.53
CA HIS A 86 9.97 -0.10 2.96
C HIS A 86 10.65 1.21 3.40
N GLY A 87 10.07 1.90 4.37
CA GLY A 87 10.62 3.12 4.92
C GLY A 87 11.97 2.93 5.60
N GLY A 88 12.89 3.87 5.42
CA GLY A 88 14.24 3.76 5.96
C GLY A 88 15.12 4.97 5.65
N PRO A 89 16.45 4.81 5.61
CA PRO A 89 17.39 5.92 5.42
C PRO A 89 17.27 6.61 4.05
N HIS A 90 16.65 5.94 3.07
CA HIS A 90 16.55 6.42 1.69
C HIS A 90 15.17 6.96 1.32
N ASN A 91 14.31 7.30 2.30
CA ASN A 91 12.95 7.82 2.07
C ASN A 91 12.88 8.95 1.03
N ARG A 92 13.92 9.79 0.92
CA ARG A 92 13.96 10.88 -0.07
C ARG A 92 13.97 10.38 -1.50
N LEU A 93 14.80 9.38 -1.78
CA LEU A 93 14.85 8.74 -3.10
C LEU A 93 13.48 8.14 -3.42
N VAL A 94 12.84 7.52 -2.43
CA VAL A 94 11.52 6.90 -2.59
C VAL A 94 10.45 7.94 -2.93
N CYS A 95 10.39 9.05 -2.19
CA CYS A 95 9.42 10.12 -2.44
C CYS A 95 9.67 10.88 -3.76
N GLU A 96 10.87 10.81 -4.32
CA GLU A 96 11.24 11.46 -5.59
C GLU A 96 11.04 10.55 -6.82
N ASP A 97 10.68 9.27 -6.62
CA ASP A 97 10.54 8.28 -7.70
C ASP A 97 9.06 8.00 -8.03
N GLU A 98 8.58 8.53 -9.16
CA GLU A 98 7.20 8.40 -9.65
C GLU A 98 6.74 6.96 -9.93
N ARG A 99 7.68 6.00 -9.96
CA ARG A 99 7.36 4.57 -10.12
C ARG A 99 6.88 3.93 -8.82
N VAL A 100 7.10 4.58 -7.67
CA VAL A 100 6.67 4.12 -6.36
C VAL A 100 5.23 4.55 -6.09
N ASP A 101 4.38 3.62 -5.69
CA ASP A 101 3.00 3.92 -5.31
C ASP A 101 2.91 4.35 -3.84
N VAL A 102 3.62 3.66 -2.95
CA VAL A 102 3.52 3.84 -1.49
C VAL A 102 4.90 3.80 -0.82
N LEU A 103 5.19 4.80 0.00
CA LEU A 103 6.24 4.73 1.02
C LEU A 103 5.66 4.09 2.29
N ALA A 104 6.03 2.84 2.54
CA ALA A 104 5.52 2.00 3.61
C ALA A 104 6.16 2.33 4.97
N HIS A 105 5.35 2.25 6.04
CA HIS A 105 5.68 2.44 7.47
C HIS A 105 6.88 3.39 7.74
N PRO A 106 6.85 4.63 7.21
CA PRO A 106 8.03 5.50 7.11
C PRO A 106 8.62 5.97 8.45
N MET A 107 7.90 5.74 9.55
CA MET A 107 8.28 6.08 10.91
C MET A 107 8.84 4.88 11.70
N ARG A 108 8.92 3.68 11.10
CA ARG A 108 9.44 2.47 11.76
C ARG A 108 10.97 2.48 11.80
N ASP A 109 11.59 2.53 10.63
CA ASP A 109 13.05 2.50 10.45
C ASP A 109 13.60 3.78 9.81
N GLY A 110 12.78 4.82 9.75
CA GLY A 110 13.12 6.13 9.18
C GLY A 110 12.44 7.28 9.91
N ASP A 111 12.55 8.46 9.31
CA ASP A 111 11.82 9.65 9.75
C ASP A 111 11.27 10.40 8.54
N VAL A 112 10.23 11.20 8.78
CA VAL A 112 9.60 12.03 7.76
C VAL A 112 9.67 13.49 8.17
N ASN A 113 10.03 14.33 7.20
CA ASN A 113 10.06 15.77 7.33
C ASN A 113 9.24 16.42 6.18
N HIS A 114 9.13 17.74 6.21
CA HIS A 114 8.33 18.46 5.23
C HIS A 114 8.84 18.35 3.78
N VAL A 115 10.16 18.16 3.58
CA VAL A 115 10.74 18.00 2.23
C VAL A 115 10.27 16.68 1.63
N LEU A 116 10.32 15.60 2.41
CA LEU A 116 9.84 14.27 2.01
C LEU A 116 8.36 14.27 1.64
N VAL A 117 7.53 14.93 2.43
CA VAL A 117 6.08 15.01 2.17
C VAL A 117 5.77 15.83 0.92
N ARG A 118 6.52 16.91 0.66
CA ARG A 118 6.38 17.69 -0.58
C ARG A 118 6.79 16.88 -1.80
N ALA A 119 7.92 16.19 -1.74
CA ALA A 119 8.35 15.29 -2.82
C ALA A 119 7.30 14.20 -3.08
N ALA A 120 6.76 13.59 -2.02
CA ALA A 120 5.71 12.58 -2.14
C ALA A 120 4.44 13.13 -2.81
N ARG A 121 4.03 14.36 -2.47
CA ARG A 121 2.93 15.06 -3.13
C ARG A 121 3.21 15.30 -4.62
N GLU A 122 4.38 15.83 -4.94
CA GLU A 122 4.78 16.19 -6.31
C GLU A 122 4.84 14.95 -7.23
N ASN A 123 5.34 13.83 -6.72
CA ASN A 123 5.49 12.59 -7.50
C ASN A 123 4.32 11.61 -7.34
N GLY A 124 3.29 11.98 -6.56
CA GLY A 124 2.14 11.12 -6.32
C GLY A 124 2.42 9.86 -5.49
N VAL A 125 3.50 9.85 -4.70
CA VAL A 125 3.82 8.75 -3.79
C VAL A 125 2.96 8.87 -2.54
N ARG A 126 2.19 7.82 -2.21
CA ARG A 126 1.36 7.80 -1.01
C ARG A 126 2.24 7.56 0.21
N VAL A 127 2.04 8.34 1.27
CA VAL A 127 2.68 8.10 2.56
C VAL A 127 1.79 7.17 3.40
N GLU A 128 2.33 6.06 3.89
CA GLU A 128 1.54 5.12 4.70
C GLU A 128 1.37 5.57 6.16
N PHE A 129 0.12 5.59 6.62
CA PHE A 129 -0.22 5.54 8.03
C PHE A 129 -0.38 4.09 8.49
N ASP A 130 0.72 3.48 8.92
CA ASP A 130 0.76 2.11 9.46
C ASP A 130 0.23 2.08 10.90
N PHE A 131 -0.95 1.48 11.11
CA PHE A 131 -1.54 1.30 12.44
C PHE A 131 -1.05 0.03 13.14
N GLY A 132 -0.29 -0.83 12.47
CA GLY A 132 0.15 -2.13 12.94
C GLY A 132 0.84 -2.10 14.29
N ARG A 133 1.77 -1.17 14.49
CA ARG A 133 2.44 -1.02 15.80
C ARG A 133 1.48 -0.56 16.90
N VAL A 134 0.51 0.31 16.60
CA VAL A 134 -0.50 0.72 17.59
C VAL A 134 -1.36 -0.47 18.01
N LEU A 135 -1.71 -1.33 17.06
CA LEU A 135 -2.55 -2.51 17.28
C LEU A 135 -1.82 -3.64 18.02
N ARG A 136 -0.50 -3.79 17.84
CA ARG A 136 0.23 -5.01 18.24
C ARG A 136 1.34 -4.83 19.26
N THR A 137 1.87 -3.62 19.47
CA THR A 137 2.92 -3.40 20.49
C THR A 137 2.33 -2.89 21.80
N VAL A 138 3.11 -2.86 22.88
CA VAL A 138 2.71 -2.33 24.20
C VAL A 138 3.79 -1.39 24.75
N GLY A 139 3.46 -0.62 25.79
CA GLY A 139 4.43 0.21 26.51
C GLY A 139 5.11 1.26 25.62
N GLY A 140 6.43 1.39 25.77
CA GLY A 140 7.23 2.43 25.12
C GLY A 140 7.16 2.39 23.59
N GLU A 141 7.11 1.19 22.99
CA GLU A 141 6.99 1.04 21.54
C GLU A 141 5.68 1.59 21.01
N ARG A 142 4.56 1.34 21.71
CA ARG A 142 3.25 1.88 21.34
C ARG A 142 3.25 3.41 21.46
N VAL A 143 3.88 3.95 22.51
CA VAL A 143 4.02 5.40 22.68
C VAL A 143 4.82 6.03 21.54
N GLN A 144 5.91 5.39 21.11
CA GLN A 144 6.69 5.85 19.95
C GLN A 144 5.87 5.81 18.66
N ALA A 145 5.14 4.72 18.40
CA ALA A 145 4.27 4.60 17.23
C ALA A 145 3.19 5.70 17.20
N LEU A 146 2.52 5.98 18.33
CA LEU A 146 1.53 7.05 18.45
C LEU A 146 2.14 8.44 18.19
N ARG A 147 3.33 8.72 18.73
CA ARG A 147 4.05 9.98 18.47
C ARG A 147 4.43 10.11 16.99
N GLY A 148 4.91 9.02 16.38
CA GLY A 148 5.25 8.97 14.96
C GLY A 148 4.05 9.25 14.07
N LEU A 149 2.93 8.56 14.28
CA LEU A 149 1.68 8.78 13.54
C LEU A 149 1.14 10.20 13.70
N ARG A 150 1.20 10.77 14.91
CA ARG A 150 0.81 12.18 15.13
C ARG A 150 1.67 13.13 14.29
N LYS A 151 3.01 13.01 14.37
CA LYS A 151 3.94 13.84 13.59
C LYS A 151 3.67 13.69 12.09
N LEU A 152 3.50 12.45 11.62
CA LEU A 152 3.25 12.16 10.21
C LEU A 152 1.93 12.79 9.75
N ARG A 153 0.86 12.67 10.55
CA ARG A 153 -0.46 13.26 10.25
C ARG A 153 -0.39 14.78 10.15
N GLU A 154 0.32 15.44 11.07
CA GLU A 154 0.50 16.90 11.03
C GLU A 154 1.24 17.34 9.75
N LEU A 155 2.27 16.61 9.33
CA LEU A 155 3.00 16.92 8.09
C LEU A 155 2.18 16.65 6.83
N VAL A 156 1.60 15.45 6.71
CA VAL A 156 0.78 15.05 5.56
C VAL A 156 -0.42 15.98 5.39
N GLY A 157 -1.12 16.30 6.48
CA GLY A 157 -2.25 17.24 6.45
C GLY A 157 -1.83 18.65 6.05
N LYS A 158 -0.68 19.15 6.53
CA LYS A 158 -0.19 20.49 6.20
C LYS A 158 0.23 20.65 4.74
N TYR A 159 0.78 19.61 4.13
CA TYR A 159 1.31 19.65 2.76
C TYR A 159 0.44 18.88 1.75
N GLU A 160 -0.69 18.36 2.19
CA GLU A 160 -1.68 17.68 1.35
C GLU A 160 -1.08 16.55 0.49
N ALA A 161 -0.13 15.79 1.07
CA ALA A 161 0.40 14.62 0.39
C ALA A 161 -0.65 13.50 0.35
N PRO A 162 -0.70 12.70 -0.74
CA PRO A 162 -1.58 11.55 -0.79
C PRO A 162 -1.10 10.49 0.24
N TYR A 163 -2.03 9.69 0.76
CA TYR A 163 -1.73 8.72 1.81
C TYR A 163 -2.60 7.47 1.70
N VAL A 164 -2.13 6.39 2.30
CA VAL A 164 -2.89 5.16 2.55
C VAL A 164 -2.91 4.87 4.04
N VAL A 165 -3.86 4.04 4.48
CA VAL A 165 -3.89 3.48 5.84
C VAL A 165 -3.84 1.97 5.71
N SER A 166 -3.14 1.31 6.63
CA SER A 166 -3.13 -0.15 6.73
C SER A 166 -3.02 -0.60 8.18
N ALA A 167 -3.40 -1.86 8.41
CA ALA A 167 -3.07 -2.57 9.64
C ALA A 167 -1.72 -3.30 9.58
N ASP A 168 -1.07 -3.36 8.41
CA ASP A 168 0.21 -4.06 8.18
C ASP A 168 0.19 -5.52 8.68
N ALA A 169 -0.85 -6.28 8.35
CA ALA A 169 -1.04 -7.62 8.88
C ALA A 169 -0.05 -8.62 8.26
N THR A 170 0.62 -9.43 9.09
CA THR A 170 1.47 -10.56 8.66
C THR A 170 0.79 -11.91 8.88
N ASP A 171 -0.40 -11.91 9.47
CA ASP A 171 -1.22 -13.10 9.70
C ASP A 171 -2.71 -12.72 9.60
N HIS A 172 -3.56 -13.65 9.17
CA HIS A 172 -5.00 -13.45 9.07
C HIS A 172 -5.66 -13.06 10.39
N LEU A 173 -5.12 -13.51 11.53
CA LEU A 173 -5.60 -13.13 12.86
C LEU A 173 -5.28 -11.67 13.24
N GLN A 174 -4.39 -11.01 12.49
CA GLN A 174 -4.04 -9.61 12.69
C GLN A 174 -4.90 -8.65 11.86
N LEU A 175 -5.68 -9.16 10.90
CA LEU A 175 -6.62 -8.35 10.14
C LEU A 175 -7.69 -7.75 11.07
N ARG A 176 -8.05 -6.50 10.78
CA ARG A 176 -9.10 -5.76 11.50
C ARG A 176 -10.15 -5.34 10.51
N ALA A 177 -11.42 -5.41 10.89
CA ALA A 177 -12.50 -4.90 10.04
C ALA A 177 -12.29 -3.41 9.76
N PRO A 178 -12.73 -2.89 8.60
CA PRO A 178 -12.60 -1.48 8.30
C PRO A 178 -13.16 -0.59 9.43
N ARG A 179 -14.33 -0.95 9.98
CA ARG A 179 -14.97 -0.22 11.10
C ARG A 179 -14.12 -0.15 12.36
N GLU A 180 -13.28 -1.15 12.62
CA GLU A 180 -12.39 -1.19 13.77
C GLU A 180 -11.21 -0.25 13.55
N LEU A 181 -10.64 -0.23 12.35
CA LEU A 181 -9.56 0.71 12.00
C LEU A 181 -10.05 2.17 12.03
N LEU A 182 -11.28 2.44 11.59
CA LEU A 182 -11.92 3.74 11.74
C LEU A 182 -11.96 4.17 13.22
N ALA A 183 -12.45 3.30 14.10
CA ALA A 183 -12.58 3.60 15.53
C ALA A 183 -11.22 3.78 16.23
N VAL A 184 -10.22 2.96 15.87
CA VAL A 184 -8.84 3.12 16.36
C VAL A 184 -8.25 4.43 15.88
N GLY A 185 -8.45 4.77 14.60
CA GLY A 185 -7.98 6.02 14.02
C GLY A 185 -8.53 7.24 14.74
N GLU A 186 -9.85 7.28 15.00
CA GLU A 186 -10.49 8.33 15.81
C GLU A 186 -9.87 8.42 17.20
N SER A 187 -9.68 7.27 17.86
CA SER A 187 -9.09 7.20 19.20
C SER A 187 -7.65 7.73 19.28
N ILE A 188 -6.89 7.67 18.18
CA ILE A 188 -5.51 8.19 18.10
C ILE A 188 -5.44 9.56 17.39
N GLY A 189 -6.60 10.20 17.19
CA GLY A 189 -6.74 11.59 16.76
C GLY A 189 -6.80 11.81 15.25
N PHE A 190 -7.07 10.78 14.45
CA PHE A 190 -7.42 10.95 13.04
C PHE A 190 -8.91 11.28 12.89
N ASP A 191 -9.24 11.98 11.82
CA ASP A 191 -10.62 12.07 11.38
C ASP A 191 -11.07 10.72 10.78
N ARG A 192 -12.32 10.33 11.03
CA ARG A 192 -12.86 9.05 10.58
C ARG A 192 -12.88 8.92 9.06
N GLU A 193 -13.30 9.97 8.36
CA GLU A 193 -13.37 9.97 6.90
C GLU A 193 -11.96 10.00 6.29
N ALA A 194 -10.98 10.61 6.96
CA ALA A 194 -9.58 10.51 6.54
C ALA A 194 -9.09 9.05 6.59
N VAL A 195 -9.40 8.29 7.64
CA VAL A 195 -9.02 6.86 7.73
C VAL A 195 -9.72 6.06 6.64
N ARG A 196 -11.02 6.30 6.42
CA ARG A 196 -11.79 5.66 5.33
C ARG A 196 -11.16 5.97 3.97
N ALA A 197 -10.78 7.22 3.72
CA ALA A 197 -10.16 7.63 2.46
C ALA A 197 -8.82 6.92 2.24
N GLY A 198 -8.00 6.76 3.29
CA GLY A 198 -6.74 6.02 3.23
C GLY A 198 -6.90 4.53 2.94
N LEU A 199 -7.93 3.87 3.50
CA LEU A 199 -8.26 2.47 3.18
C LEU A 199 -8.82 2.31 1.76
N ALA A 200 -9.60 3.28 1.27
CA ALA A 200 -10.11 3.27 -0.09
C ALA A 200 -9.02 3.56 -1.13
N GLU A 201 -7.97 4.29 -0.75
CA GLU A 201 -6.89 4.71 -1.65
C GLU A 201 -6.11 3.52 -2.24
N TRP A 202 -5.95 2.43 -1.50
CA TRP A 202 -5.36 1.19 -2.02
C TRP A 202 -6.07 0.68 -3.29
N GLY A 203 -7.41 0.68 -3.30
CA GLY A 203 -8.20 0.28 -4.47
C GLY A 203 -8.01 1.25 -5.63
N ARG A 204 -7.96 2.57 -5.37
CA ARG A 204 -7.71 3.58 -6.40
C ARG A 204 -6.33 3.43 -7.04
N ILE A 205 -5.30 3.08 -6.27
CA ILE A 205 -3.95 2.78 -6.79
C ILE A 205 -4.02 1.58 -7.72
N ALA A 206 -4.65 0.49 -7.26
CA ALA A 206 -4.76 -0.75 -8.02
C ALA A 206 -5.52 -0.57 -9.35
N GLU A 207 -6.67 0.10 -9.33
CA GLU A 207 -7.43 0.46 -10.54
C GLU A 207 -6.60 1.30 -11.50
N ARG A 208 -6.04 2.42 -11.02
CA ARG A 208 -5.22 3.33 -11.83
C ARG A 208 -4.05 2.60 -12.50
N ASN A 209 -3.38 1.72 -11.77
CA ASN A 209 -2.20 1.03 -12.28
C ASN A 209 -2.58 -0.07 -13.28
N ARG A 210 -3.69 -0.77 -13.07
CA ARG A 210 -4.23 -1.70 -14.08
C ARG A 210 -4.64 -0.98 -15.36
N GLU A 211 -5.28 0.18 -15.26
CA GLU A 211 -5.61 1.01 -16.43
C GLU A 211 -4.37 1.41 -17.22
N ARG A 212 -3.29 1.85 -16.53
CA ARG A 212 -2.02 2.23 -17.18
C ARG A 212 -1.29 1.07 -17.84
N ARG A 213 -1.52 -0.16 -17.38
CA ARG A 213 -0.90 -1.38 -17.92
C ARG A 213 -1.72 -2.03 -19.03
N ALA A 214 -2.98 -1.64 -19.22
CA ALA A 214 -3.80 -2.18 -20.28
C ALA A 214 -3.20 -1.81 -21.65
N ASP A 215 -3.17 -2.76 -22.60
CA ASP A 215 -2.65 -2.55 -23.97
C ASP A 215 -3.30 -1.39 -24.71
N SER A 216 -4.48 -0.98 -24.25
CA SER A 216 -5.22 0.17 -24.78
C SER A 216 -4.69 1.53 -24.29
N PHE A 217 -3.84 1.58 -23.26
CA PHE A 217 -3.38 2.83 -22.68
C PHE A 217 -2.22 3.44 -23.47
N ILE A 218 -2.38 4.71 -23.86
CA ILE A 218 -1.30 5.50 -24.50
C ILE A 218 -0.83 6.59 -23.53
N GLU A 219 -1.76 7.38 -23.00
CA GLU A 219 -1.52 8.45 -22.01
C GLU A 219 -2.82 8.75 -21.23
N PRO A 220 -2.77 9.47 -20.08
CA PRO A 220 -3.98 9.81 -19.32
C PRO A 220 -5.02 10.53 -20.20
N GLY A 221 -6.19 9.92 -20.38
CA GLY A 221 -7.27 10.46 -21.22
C GLY A 221 -7.28 9.98 -22.67
N VAL A 222 -6.29 9.19 -23.11
CA VAL A 222 -6.20 8.66 -24.48
C VAL A 222 -6.08 7.15 -24.46
N ARG A 223 -7.01 6.46 -25.12
CA ARG A 223 -7.01 5.00 -25.30
C ARG A 223 -6.94 4.65 -26.77
N ARG A 224 -6.23 3.57 -27.14
CA ARG A 224 -6.32 2.97 -28.49
C ARG A 224 -7.78 2.58 -28.75
N GLY A 225 -8.35 3.13 -29.83
CA GLY A 225 -9.65 2.69 -30.33
C GLY A 225 -9.59 1.23 -30.79
N ARG A 226 -10.74 0.54 -30.73
CA ARG A 226 -10.90 -0.75 -31.42
C ARG A 226 -10.72 -0.48 -32.91
N TYR A 227 -9.74 -1.11 -33.54
CA TYR A 227 -9.68 -1.16 -34.99
C TYR A 227 -10.97 -1.83 -35.46
N GLU A 228 -11.80 -1.12 -36.24
CA GLU A 228 -12.77 -1.81 -37.08
C GLU A 228 -11.97 -2.70 -38.02
N GLU A 229 -12.19 -4.01 -37.93
CA GLU A 229 -11.75 -4.93 -38.97
C GLU A 229 -12.41 -4.46 -40.27
N VAL A 230 -11.61 -3.87 -41.15
CA VAL A 230 -12.04 -3.62 -42.52
C VAL A 230 -12.09 -4.98 -43.20
N ASP A 231 -13.26 -5.59 -43.19
CA ASP A 231 -13.58 -6.79 -43.99
C ASP A 231 -13.05 -6.58 -45.41
N ARG A 232 -12.22 -7.53 -45.86
CA ARG A 232 -11.72 -7.62 -47.24
C ARG A 232 -12.38 -8.80 -47.95
#